data_AF-A0A955YKY1-F1
#
_entry.id   AF-A0A955YKY1-F1
#
_cell.length_a   1.000
_cell.length_b   1.000
_cell.length_c   1.000
_cell.angle_alpha   90.00
_cell.angle_beta   90.00
_cell.angle_gamma   90.00
#
_symmetry.space_group_name_H-M   'P 1'
#
loop_
_entity.id
_entity.type
_entity.pdbx_description
1 polymer ?
#
loop_
_entity_poly.entity_id
_entity_poly.type
_entity_poly.pdbx_seq_one_letter_code
_entity_poly.pdbx_strand_id
1 'polypeptide(L)'
;MRTAMSERPSRVRRGALSLGLAASTLLCASCDGEGSTGITHSVVLAEVALVANAAEDGSVVGLNLDDRVDDMPAPETCNKVDFTDPNGVPGIDNQLSLFGPTLSLFGGDPAALIQGAINEGSLLILLEFEGIDSFDNDDDVTVRLHFGEGPTDVGNDGLLVPGQSFDIKEGTASVEMRRQRIVDGHMDASSFETVLPVAVLAQRFNLPIFAGRLSIDFDADTGEVTGTLGGAVPVQTLIDDLLAEIPGGEAIMPIAARALRNLADLVPNDIGSCEQLSTAMTVHGVTAFVLRPDDAVTE
;
A
#
# COMPACT_ATOMS: atom_id res chain seq x y z
N MET A 1 56.75 82.64 -31.69
CA MET A 1 57.92 82.45 -30.80
C MET A 1 57.96 80.98 -30.40
N ARG A 2 58.91 80.21 -30.93
CA ARG A 2 59.12 78.73 -30.79
C ARG A 2 57.94 77.81 -31.18
N THR A 3 58.01 77.10 -32.31
CA THR A 3 58.48 75.70 -32.50
C THR A 3 57.51 74.64 -31.92
N ALA A 4 57.07 73.55 -32.56
CA ALA A 4 56.76 73.10 -33.94
C ALA A 4 56.76 71.54 -33.95
N MET A 5 55.93 70.91 -34.80
CA MET A 5 55.96 69.46 -35.16
C MET A 5 55.61 68.48 -34.01
N SER A 6 55.14 67.22 -34.20
CA SER A 6 54.77 66.41 -35.39
C SER A 6 53.82 65.26 -34.95
N GLU A 7 53.20 64.37 -35.75
CA GLU A 7 53.18 64.17 -37.21
C GLU A 7 51.80 63.59 -37.69
N ARG A 8 51.77 62.53 -38.52
CA ARG A 8 50.62 61.71 -38.95
C ARG A 8 51.08 60.22 -39.19
N PRO A 9 50.53 59.38 -40.11
CA PRO A 9 49.53 58.35 -39.78
C PRO A 9 49.76 56.95 -40.41
N SER A 10 48.91 55.95 -40.07
CA SER A 10 48.66 54.77 -40.94
C SER A 10 47.28 54.16 -40.64
N ARG A 11 46.22 54.34 -41.46
CA ARG A 11 45.90 53.73 -42.77
C ARG A 11 45.68 52.20 -42.77
N VAL A 12 44.42 51.83 -43.13
CA VAL A 12 44.02 50.83 -44.17
C VAL A 12 43.88 49.37 -43.66
N ARG A 13 42.82 48.56 -43.96
CA ARG A 13 41.85 48.52 -45.09
C ARG A 13 40.51 47.78 -44.77
N ARG A 14 39.39 48.29 -45.30
CA ARG A 14 38.16 47.66 -45.88
C ARG A 14 37.56 46.32 -45.35
N GLY A 15 36.21 46.31 -45.24
CA GLY A 15 35.33 45.12 -45.30
C GLY A 15 34.12 45.24 -44.36
N ALA A 16 33.08 46.05 -44.62
CA ALA A 16 31.99 45.91 -45.61
C ALA A 16 30.79 45.05 -45.13
N LEU A 17 29.62 45.69 -44.99
CA LEU A 17 28.26 45.13 -44.79
C LEU A 17 28.02 44.34 -43.47
N SER A 18 26.81 44.30 -42.89
CA SER A 18 25.57 45.07 -43.07
C SER A 18 24.55 44.75 -41.97
N LEU A 19 23.58 45.65 -41.77
CA LEU A 19 22.26 45.43 -41.15
C LEU A 19 22.18 44.89 -39.70
N GLY A 20 21.77 45.79 -38.79
CA GLY A 20 20.49 45.66 -38.07
C GLY A 20 20.37 44.60 -36.98
N LEU A 21 20.37 45.05 -35.71
CA LEU A 21 19.74 44.32 -34.61
C LEU A 21 18.82 45.28 -33.84
N ALA A 22 17.52 45.03 -33.91
CA ALA A 22 16.54 45.68 -33.05
C ALA A 22 16.55 44.98 -31.67
N ALA A 23 16.42 45.75 -30.60
CA ALA A 23 16.38 45.22 -29.25
C ALA A 23 15.00 44.61 -28.95
N SER A 24 14.96 43.30 -28.72
CA SER A 24 13.81 42.62 -28.12
C SER A 24 14.18 42.21 -26.69
N THR A 25 13.50 42.81 -25.71
CA THR A 25 13.57 42.43 -24.31
C THR A 25 12.96 41.05 -24.10
N LEU A 26 13.77 40.04 -23.76
CA LEU A 26 13.26 38.79 -23.21
C LEU A 26 12.72 39.09 -21.80
N LEU A 27 11.43 38.85 -21.58
CA LEU A 27 10.93 38.56 -20.23
C LEU A 27 11.29 37.10 -19.93
N CYS A 28 12.09 36.89 -18.88
CA CYS A 28 12.21 35.57 -18.27
C CYS A 28 10.89 35.26 -17.55
N ALA A 29 10.08 34.37 -18.11
CA ALA A 29 9.06 33.68 -17.35
C ALA A 29 9.77 32.68 -16.42
N SER A 30 9.95 33.03 -15.15
CA SER A 30 10.29 32.06 -14.11
C SER A 30 9.02 31.29 -13.79
N CYS A 31 8.90 30.08 -14.33
CA CYS A 31 7.92 29.13 -13.81
C CYS A 31 8.52 28.51 -12.55
N ASP A 32 8.40 29.20 -11.42
CA ASP A 32 8.51 28.58 -10.10
C ASP A 32 7.26 27.71 -9.92
N GLY A 33 7.34 26.49 -10.44
CA GLY A 33 6.50 25.38 -10.04
C GLY A 33 7.33 24.45 -9.18
N GLU A 34 7.17 24.53 -7.87
CA GLU A 34 7.52 23.43 -6.95
C GLU A 34 6.53 22.28 -7.19
N GLY A 35 6.71 21.59 -8.32
CA GLY A 35 6.20 20.26 -8.53
C GLY A 35 7.23 19.27 -8.03
N SER A 36 6.82 18.33 -7.18
CA SER A 36 7.64 17.17 -6.81
C SER A 36 8.10 16.46 -8.08
N THR A 37 9.41 16.36 -8.28
CA THR A 37 10.01 15.81 -9.50
C THR A 37 10.04 14.29 -9.57
N GLY A 38 9.74 13.63 -8.44
CA GLY A 38 9.71 12.18 -8.33
C GLY A 38 8.63 11.54 -9.20
N ILE A 39 8.84 10.26 -9.50
CA ILE A 39 7.94 9.47 -10.34
C ILE A 39 6.72 8.98 -9.55
N THR A 40 5.65 8.65 -10.26
CA THR A 40 4.60 7.78 -9.74
C THR A 40 4.92 6.35 -10.14
N HIS A 41 4.92 5.45 -9.15
CA HIS A 41 5.05 4.01 -9.34
C HIS A 41 3.79 3.35 -8.80
N SER A 42 3.14 2.49 -9.58
CA SER A 42 1.87 1.88 -9.17
C SER A 42 1.91 0.37 -9.39
N VAL A 43 1.30 -0.36 -8.47
CA VAL A 43 1.23 -1.83 -8.47
C VAL A 43 -0.18 -2.31 -8.15
N VAL A 44 -0.53 -3.49 -8.67
CA VAL A 44 -1.70 -4.27 -8.24
C VAL A 44 -1.23 -5.43 -7.39
N LEU A 45 -1.90 -5.71 -6.27
CA LEU A 45 -1.59 -6.90 -5.46
C LEU A 45 -2.02 -8.15 -6.23
N ALA A 46 -1.04 -8.90 -6.73
CA ALA A 46 -1.22 -10.11 -7.53
C ALA A 46 -1.39 -11.36 -6.67
N GLU A 47 -0.82 -11.37 -5.46
CA GLU A 47 -1.04 -12.38 -4.44
C GLU A 47 -1.30 -11.71 -3.08
N VAL A 48 -2.30 -12.23 -2.35
CA VAL A 48 -2.62 -11.82 -0.98
C VAL A 48 -2.94 -13.07 -0.17
N ALA A 49 -2.09 -13.38 0.82
CA ALA A 49 -2.24 -14.57 1.65
C ALA A 49 -2.43 -14.20 3.13
N LEU A 50 -3.55 -14.66 3.71
CA LEU A 50 -3.88 -14.42 5.11
C LEU A 50 -2.94 -15.20 6.04
N VAL A 51 -2.25 -14.52 6.95
CA VAL A 51 -1.35 -15.16 7.94
C VAL A 51 -2.18 -15.72 9.09
N ALA A 52 -2.88 -16.82 8.81
CA ALA A 52 -3.82 -17.46 9.71
C ALA A 52 -3.24 -18.59 10.59
N ASN A 53 -1.93 -18.84 10.51
CA ASN A 53 -1.22 -19.82 11.33
C ASN A 53 0.13 -19.26 11.77
N ALA A 54 0.54 -19.53 13.01
CA ALA A 54 1.92 -19.35 13.45
C ALA A 54 2.87 -20.38 12.82
N ALA A 55 4.16 -20.06 12.75
CA ALA A 55 5.21 -20.98 12.32
C ALA A 55 5.48 -22.07 13.38
N GLU A 56 6.20 -23.13 13.00
CA GLU A 56 6.51 -24.26 13.90
C GLU A 56 7.35 -23.88 15.13
N ASP A 57 8.13 -22.80 15.04
CA ASP A 57 8.92 -22.24 16.15
C ASP A 57 8.14 -21.25 17.04
N GLY A 58 6.88 -20.96 16.67
CA GLY A 58 6.02 -20.00 17.36
C GLY A 58 6.14 -18.55 16.88
N SER A 59 7.00 -18.27 15.89
CA SER A 59 7.03 -16.95 15.25
C SER A 59 5.77 -16.69 14.41
N VAL A 60 5.41 -15.43 14.24
CA VAL A 60 4.22 -15.00 13.47
C VAL A 60 4.59 -13.83 12.58
N VAL A 61 4.24 -13.90 11.30
CA VAL A 61 4.32 -12.74 10.40
C VAL A 61 3.14 -11.81 10.69
N GLY A 62 3.43 -10.53 10.83
CA GLY A 62 2.46 -9.49 11.13
C GLY A 62 3.11 -8.13 11.23
N LEU A 63 2.41 -7.18 11.84
CA LEU A 63 2.89 -5.82 12.05
C LEU A 63 2.63 -5.43 13.50
N ASN A 64 3.45 -4.53 14.03
CA ASN A 64 3.14 -3.85 15.29
C ASN A 64 2.09 -2.78 15.00
N LEU A 65 0.84 -2.98 15.44
CA LEU A 65 -0.30 -2.14 15.11
C LEU A 65 -0.54 -1.02 16.15
N ASP A 66 -0.18 -1.24 17.42
CA ASP A 66 -0.45 -0.31 18.53
C ASP A 66 0.80 0.42 19.10
N ASP A 67 1.97 0.21 18.49
CA ASP A 67 3.29 0.73 18.87
C ASP A 67 3.83 0.22 20.23
N ARG A 68 3.41 -0.96 20.67
CA ARG A 68 3.85 -1.56 21.96
C ARG A 68 4.61 -2.87 21.79
N VAL A 69 5.12 -3.37 22.91
CA VAL A 69 5.74 -4.69 23.05
C VAL A 69 5.31 -5.23 24.40
N ASP A 70 4.20 -5.96 24.42
CA ASP A 70 3.59 -6.54 25.60
C ASP A 70 4.05 -8.00 25.78
N ASP A 71 5.12 -8.16 26.56
CA ASP A 71 5.75 -9.46 26.88
C ASP A 71 5.04 -10.25 27.99
N MET A 72 4.01 -9.66 28.60
CA MET A 72 3.23 -10.22 29.71
C MET A 72 1.73 -9.93 29.56
N PRO A 73 0.83 -10.87 29.90
CA PRO A 73 -0.60 -10.65 29.82
C PRO A 73 -1.05 -9.47 30.70
N ALA A 74 -1.66 -8.46 30.09
CA ALA A 74 -2.12 -7.25 30.76
C ALA A 74 -3.61 -6.97 30.46
N PRO A 75 -4.39 -6.35 31.38
CA PRO A 75 -5.78 -5.95 31.09
C PRO A 75 -5.93 -5.06 29.84
N GLU A 76 -4.92 -4.24 29.56
CA GLU A 76 -4.87 -3.28 28.46
C GLU A 76 -4.72 -3.94 27.08
N THR A 77 -4.23 -5.18 27.02
CA THR A 77 -4.17 -6.04 25.82
C THR A 77 -5.17 -7.20 25.90
N CYS A 78 -6.17 -7.11 26.80
CA CYS A 78 -7.13 -8.19 27.05
C CYS A 78 -6.47 -9.54 27.40
N ASN A 79 -5.36 -9.47 28.12
CA ASN A 79 -4.47 -10.56 28.52
C ASN A 79 -3.81 -11.27 27.33
N LYS A 80 -3.52 -10.53 26.25
CA LYS A 80 -2.68 -10.99 25.14
C LYS A 80 -1.23 -10.60 25.37
N VAL A 81 -0.39 -11.25 24.60
CA VAL A 81 1.07 -11.11 24.56
C VAL A 81 1.42 -11.10 23.09
N ASP A 82 2.26 -10.17 22.69
CA ASP A 82 2.57 -9.95 21.28
C ASP A 82 3.46 -11.07 20.76
N PHE A 83 3.41 -11.30 19.46
CA PHE A 83 4.31 -12.25 18.82
C PHE A 83 5.68 -11.63 18.57
N THR A 84 6.60 -12.50 18.15
CA THR A 84 7.88 -12.13 17.55
C THR A 84 7.87 -12.64 16.11
N ASP A 85 8.36 -11.85 15.17
CA ASP A 85 8.45 -12.25 13.77
C ASP A 85 9.58 -13.28 13.54
N PRO A 86 9.67 -13.90 12.35
CA PRO A 86 10.74 -14.85 12.03
C PRO A 86 12.18 -14.26 12.08
N ASN A 87 12.33 -12.93 12.06
CA ASN A 87 13.61 -12.23 12.14
C ASN A 87 14.00 -11.84 13.58
N GLY A 88 13.09 -11.99 14.55
CA GLY A 88 13.31 -11.62 15.95
C GLY A 88 12.77 -10.23 16.35
N VAL A 89 11.97 -9.58 15.50
CA VAL A 89 11.28 -8.31 15.77
C VAL A 89 10.10 -8.57 16.73
N PRO A 90 10.07 -7.95 17.92
CA PRO A 90 9.00 -8.14 18.90
C PRO A 90 7.85 -7.14 18.68
N GLY A 91 6.71 -7.39 19.35
CA GLY A 91 5.54 -6.51 19.28
C GLY A 91 4.68 -6.75 18.05
N ILE A 92 4.59 -8.00 17.58
CA ILE A 92 3.83 -8.34 16.38
C ILE A 92 2.37 -8.66 16.75
N ASP A 93 1.45 -7.83 16.24
CA ASP A 93 0.01 -8.04 16.32
C ASP A 93 -0.49 -8.84 15.13
N ASN A 94 -0.81 -10.11 15.35
CA ASN A 94 -1.59 -10.93 14.42
C ASN A 94 -2.24 -12.10 15.16
N GLN A 95 -3.19 -11.80 16.03
CA GLN A 95 -3.92 -12.77 16.85
C GLN A 95 -4.89 -13.65 16.03
N LEU A 96 -5.23 -13.23 14.80
CA LEU A 96 -5.88 -14.11 13.83
C LEU A 96 -5.01 -15.31 13.41
N SER A 97 -3.69 -15.25 13.58
CA SER A 97 -2.77 -16.40 13.35
C SER A 97 -3.07 -17.62 14.23
N LEU A 98 -3.84 -17.45 15.31
CA LEU A 98 -4.29 -18.55 16.18
C LEU A 98 -5.66 -19.12 15.76
N PHE A 99 -6.30 -18.54 14.73
CA PHE A 99 -7.63 -18.93 14.25
C PHE A 99 -7.59 -20.02 13.16
N GLY A 100 -6.44 -20.28 12.52
CA GLY A 100 -6.25 -21.28 11.46
C GLY A 100 -6.85 -22.67 11.71
N PRO A 101 -6.68 -23.27 12.90
CA PRO A 101 -7.34 -24.54 13.23
C PRO A 101 -8.88 -24.47 13.16
N THR A 102 -9.47 -23.31 13.43
CA THR A 102 -10.92 -23.08 13.27
C THR A 102 -11.29 -22.83 11.80
N LEU A 103 -10.45 -22.12 11.03
CA LEU A 103 -10.62 -21.94 9.58
C LEU A 103 -10.63 -23.28 8.82
N SER A 104 -9.84 -24.26 9.25
CA SER A 104 -9.87 -25.60 8.64
C SER A 104 -11.24 -26.32 8.74
N LEU A 105 -12.12 -25.88 9.64
CA LEU A 105 -13.46 -26.45 9.81
C LEU A 105 -14.48 -25.92 8.79
N PHE A 106 -14.19 -24.81 8.09
CA PHE A 106 -15.11 -24.24 7.08
C PHE A 106 -15.18 -25.09 5.82
N GLY A 107 -14.16 -25.90 5.54
CA GLY A 107 -14.10 -26.77 4.37
C GLY A 107 -13.79 -26.00 3.09
N GLY A 108 -12.56 -25.50 2.99
CA GLY A 108 -12.05 -24.77 1.83
C GLY A 108 -10.64 -24.26 2.10
N ASP A 109 -10.02 -23.67 1.10
CA ASP A 109 -8.76 -22.94 1.24
C ASP A 109 -9.03 -21.43 1.09
N PRO A 110 -8.94 -20.64 2.17
CA PRO A 110 -9.12 -19.19 2.11
C PRO A 110 -8.15 -18.50 1.15
N ALA A 111 -6.91 -19.00 1.00
CA ALA A 111 -5.94 -18.42 0.08
C ALA A 111 -6.39 -18.61 -1.37
N ALA A 112 -6.85 -19.81 -1.73
CA ALA A 112 -7.40 -20.09 -3.06
C ALA A 112 -8.66 -19.25 -3.38
N LEU A 113 -9.49 -18.93 -2.38
CA LEU A 113 -10.65 -18.05 -2.56
C LEU A 113 -10.25 -16.59 -2.81
N ILE A 114 -9.26 -16.08 -2.06
CA ILE A 114 -8.71 -14.73 -2.26
C ILE A 114 -8.02 -14.63 -3.63
N GLN A 115 -7.17 -15.61 -3.97
CA GLN A 115 -6.48 -15.65 -5.26
C GLN A 115 -7.45 -15.76 -6.44
N GLY A 116 -8.53 -16.54 -6.30
CA GLY A 116 -9.62 -16.57 -7.27
C GLY A 116 -10.27 -15.20 -7.45
N ALA A 117 -10.57 -14.50 -6.35
CA ALA A 117 -11.18 -13.18 -6.39
C ALA A 117 -10.28 -12.11 -7.06
N ILE A 118 -8.96 -12.18 -6.86
CA ILE A 118 -7.94 -11.35 -7.54
C ILE A 118 -7.90 -11.69 -9.04
N ASN A 119 -7.72 -12.97 -9.39
CA ASN A 119 -7.62 -13.44 -10.77
C ASN A 119 -8.90 -13.18 -11.60
N GLU A 120 -10.07 -13.10 -10.97
CA GLU A 120 -11.34 -12.74 -11.59
C GLU A 120 -11.60 -11.21 -11.65
N GLY A 121 -10.68 -10.37 -11.16
CA GLY A 121 -10.82 -8.91 -11.14
C GLY A 121 -11.84 -8.38 -10.13
N SER A 122 -12.37 -9.23 -9.24
CA SER A 122 -13.42 -8.88 -8.28
C SER A 122 -12.88 -8.22 -7.01
N LEU A 123 -11.64 -8.58 -6.63
CA LEU A 123 -10.84 -8.02 -5.55
C LEU A 123 -9.51 -7.53 -6.11
N LEU A 124 -9.45 -6.27 -6.53
CA LEU A 124 -8.20 -5.63 -6.94
C LEU A 124 -7.83 -4.57 -5.90
N ILE A 125 -6.63 -4.68 -5.35
CA ILE A 125 -6.06 -3.68 -4.44
C ILE A 125 -4.87 -3.06 -5.18
N LEU A 126 -4.94 -1.75 -5.37
CA LEU A 126 -3.93 -0.96 -6.08
C LEU A 126 -3.17 -0.12 -5.05
N LEU A 127 -1.85 -0.12 -5.13
CA LEU A 127 -1.00 0.80 -4.38
C LEU A 127 -0.32 1.76 -5.36
N GLU A 128 -0.51 3.06 -5.17
CA GLU A 128 0.22 4.10 -5.88
C GLU A 128 1.24 4.75 -4.93
N PHE A 129 2.49 4.87 -5.37
CA PHE A 129 3.56 5.55 -4.66
C PHE A 129 3.96 6.78 -5.49
N GLU A 130 3.59 7.96 -5.00
CA GLU A 130 3.85 9.25 -5.66
C GLU A 130 5.03 9.98 -5.03
N GLY A 131 5.86 10.58 -5.89
CA GLY A 131 6.97 11.44 -5.48
C GLY A 131 8.29 10.71 -5.27
N ILE A 132 8.43 9.45 -5.71
CA ILE A 132 9.67 8.69 -5.56
C ILE A 132 10.80 9.34 -6.37
N ASP A 133 11.83 9.84 -5.68
CA ASP A 133 13.12 10.22 -6.25
C ASP A 133 14.13 9.05 -6.18
N SER A 134 13.97 8.09 -5.25
CA SER A 134 14.77 6.86 -5.17
C SER A 134 14.05 5.66 -4.54
N PHE A 135 14.15 4.48 -5.15
CA PHE A 135 13.67 3.23 -4.56
C PHE A 135 14.59 2.68 -3.45
N ASP A 136 15.81 3.20 -3.29
CA ASP A 136 16.71 2.78 -2.21
C ASP A 136 16.45 3.60 -0.93
N ASN A 137 16.41 4.92 -1.05
CA ASN A 137 16.34 5.83 0.11
C ASN A 137 15.61 7.13 -0.27
N ASP A 138 14.43 7.37 0.30
CA ASP A 138 13.55 8.51 0.03
C ASP A 138 12.96 9.07 1.34
N ASP A 139 12.80 10.39 1.42
CA ASP A 139 12.39 11.10 2.63
C ASP A 139 10.94 11.64 2.58
N ASP A 140 10.26 11.67 1.44
CA ASP A 140 8.86 12.15 1.32
C ASP A 140 8.07 11.48 0.18
N VAL A 141 7.66 10.23 0.38
CA VAL A 141 6.75 9.52 -0.53
C VAL A 141 5.31 9.61 -0.03
N THR A 142 4.36 9.76 -0.96
CA THR A 142 2.92 9.60 -0.68
C THR A 142 2.42 8.28 -1.22
N VAL A 143 1.94 7.41 -0.33
CA VAL A 143 1.29 6.15 -0.71
C VAL A 143 -0.21 6.37 -0.78
N ARG A 144 -0.87 5.84 -1.82
CA ARG A 144 -2.33 5.69 -1.85
C ARG A 144 -2.73 4.24 -2.04
N LEU A 145 -3.78 3.84 -1.33
CA LEU A 145 -4.45 2.55 -1.51
C LEU A 145 -5.79 2.81 -2.18
N HIS A 146 -6.03 2.14 -3.30
CA HIS A 146 -7.30 2.17 -4.03
C HIS A 146 -7.84 0.74 -4.16
N PHE A 147 -9.16 0.64 -4.32
CA PHE A 147 -9.77 -0.59 -4.82
C PHE A 147 -10.01 -0.42 -6.31
N GLY A 148 -9.52 -1.38 -7.09
CA GLY A 148 -9.59 -1.36 -8.55
C GLY A 148 -10.79 -2.12 -9.11
N GLU A 149 -11.11 -1.83 -10.36
CA GLU A 149 -11.89 -2.71 -11.22
C GLU A 149 -11.33 -2.72 -12.66
N GLY A 150 -11.56 -3.81 -13.39
CA GLY A 150 -11.04 -3.97 -14.74
C GLY A 150 -10.94 -5.45 -15.14
N PRO A 151 -10.64 -5.74 -16.42
CA PRO A 151 -10.30 -7.09 -16.86
C PRO A 151 -8.93 -7.51 -16.32
N THR A 152 -8.75 -8.81 -16.09
CA THR A 152 -7.52 -9.41 -15.58
C THR A 152 -6.98 -10.48 -16.52
N ASP A 153 -5.75 -10.29 -16.99
CA ASP A 153 -4.94 -11.33 -17.62
C ASP A 153 -4.10 -12.04 -16.54
N VAL A 154 -4.12 -13.38 -16.58
CA VAL A 154 -3.48 -14.27 -15.60
C VAL A 154 -2.43 -15.13 -16.29
N GLY A 155 -1.24 -15.24 -15.68
CA GLY A 155 -0.12 -16.02 -16.17
C GLY A 155 -0.29 -17.54 -16.03
N ASN A 156 0.68 -18.30 -16.55
CA ASN A 156 0.71 -19.77 -16.41
C ASN A 156 1.07 -20.24 -14.98
N ASP A 157 1.55 -19.32 -14.16
CA ASP A 157 1.80 -19.44 -12.72
C ASP A 157 0.52 -19.24 -11.88
N GLY A 158 -0.53 -18.62 -12.45
CA GLY A 158 -1.78 -18.33 -11.77
C GLY A 158 -1.81 -16.96 -11.07
N LEU A 159 -0.87 -16.07 -11.37
CA LEU A 159 -0.83 -14.69 -10.87
C LEU A 159 -1.21 -13.68 -11.97
N LEU A 160 -1.51 -12.44 -11.58
CA LEU A 160 -1.77 -11.35 -12.54
C LEU A 160 -0.51 -11.04 -13.37
N VAL A 161 -0.67 -10.84 -14.67
CA VAL A 161 0.43 -10.39 -15.55
C VAL A 161 0.81 -8.93 -15.23
N PRO A 162 2.10 -8.57 -15.09
CA PRO A 162 2.51 -7.19 -14.86
C PRO A 162 2.18 -6.24 -16.02
N GLY A 163 2.02 -4.95 -15.72
CA GLY A 163 1.79 -3.87 -16.69
C GLY A 163 0.33 -3.64 -17.11
N GLN A 164 -0.63 -4.23 -16.41
CA GLN A 164 -2.07 -4.06 -16.68
C GLN A 164 -2.60 -2.69 -16.22
N SER A 165 -3.71 -2.23 -16.80
CA SER A 165 -4.37 -0.98 -16.44
C SER A 165 -5.72 -1.23 -15.78
N PHE A 166 -6.00 -0.51 -14.69
CA PHE A 166 -7.22 -0.68 -13.89
C PHE A 166 -7.85 0.68 -13.56
N ASP A 167 -9.17 0.74 -13.56
CA ASP A 167 -9.94 1.89 -13.09
C ASP A 167 -10.07 1.86 -11.56
N ILE A 168 -10.23 3.03 -10.93
CA ILE A 168 -10.60 3.10 -9.51
C ILE A 168 -12.09 2.77 -9.39
N LYS A 169 -12.42 1.75 -8.58
CA LYS A 169 -13.75 1.18 -8.43
C LYS A 169 -14.77 2.18 -7.88
N GLU A 170 -15.88 2.37 -8.60
CA GLU A 170 -16.90 3.35 -8.20
C GLU A 170 -17.46 3.06 -6.79
N GLY A 171 -17.67 4.11 -6.00
CA GLY A 171 -18.23 4.02 -4.64
C GLY A 171 -17.26 3.54 -3.57
N THR A 172 -15.99 3.29 -3.90
CA THR A 172 -14.93 3.01 -2.93
C THR A 172 -14.18 4.28 -2.53
N ALA A 173 -13.67 4.31 -1.29
CA ALA A 173 -12.82 5.40 -0.80
C ALA A 173 -11.34 5.02 -0.98
N SER A 174 -10.57 5.93 -1.58
CA SER A 174 -9.11 5.80 -1.61
C SER A 174 -8.51 6.34 -0.31
N VAL A 175 -7.47 5.67 0.17
CA VAL A 175 -6.68 6.08 1.35
C VAL A 175 -5.41 6.77 0.90
N GLU A 176 -4.95 7.77 1.65
CA GLU A 176 -3.70 8.48 1.38
C GLU A 176 -2.83 8.58 2.64
N MET A 177 -1.59 8.13 2.54
CA MET A 177 -0.56 8.13 3.57
C MET A 177 0.62 8.98 3.08
N ARG A 178 0.72 10.23 3.56
CA ARG A 178 1.74 11.21 3.12
C ARG A 178 3.00 11.16 3.98
N ARG A 179 4.14 11.60 3.45
CA ARG A 179 5.43 11.72 4.17
C ARG A 179 5.90 10.39 4.76
N GLN A 180 5.72 9.32 3.99
CA GLN A 180 6.34 8.03 4.25
C GLN A 180 7.78 8.07 3.73
N ARG A 181 8.63 7.16 4.20
CA ARG A 181 10.05 7.14 3.87
C ARG A 181 10.44 5.77 3.33
N ILE A 182 11.30 5.75 2.33
CA ILE A 182 12.00 4.54 1.89
C ILE A 182 13.38 4.54 2.56
N VAL A 183 13.77 3.45 3.17
CA VAL A 183 15.09 3.27 3.79
C VAL A 183 15.62 1.89 3.41
N ASP A 184 16.76 1.87 2.72
CA ASP A 184 17.42 0.66 2.21
C ASP A 184 16.49 -0.31 1.44
N GLY A 185 15.59 0.25 0.62
CA GLY A 185 14.62 -0.51 -0.19
C GLY A 185 13.28 -0.80 0.51
N HIS A 186 13.14 -0.42 1.78
CA HIS A 186 12.00 -0.74 2.62
C HIS A 186 11.16 0.49 2.98
N MET A 187 9.82 0.35 3.02
CA MET A 187 8.89 1.39 3.48
C MET A 187 7.86 0.82 4.44
N ASP A 188 7.80 1.40 5.64
CA ASP A 188 6.63 1.30 6.52
C ASP A 188 5.70 2.51 6.32
N ALA A 189 4.42 2.23 6.07
CA ALA A 189 3.34 3.20 6.07
C ALA A 189 2.33 2.87 7.18
N SER A 190 2.16 3.82 8.12
CA SER A 190 1.43 3.59 9.38
C SER A 190 0.10 4.35 9.47
N SER A 191 -0.84 3.75 10.21
CA SER A 191 -2.09 4.35 10.67
C SER A 191 -3.00 4.90 9.56
N PHE A 192 -3.65 4.00 8.83
CA PHE A 192 -4.82 4.33 8.01
C PHE A 192 -6.09 3.58 8.44
N GLU A 193 -7.23 4.03 7.94
CA GLU A 193 -8.51 3.32 8.04
C GLU A 193 -9.07 3.10 6.64
N THR A 194 -9.63 1.92 6.37
CA THR A 194 -10.27 1.61 5.09
C THR A 194 -11.43 0.64 5.27
N VAL A 195 -12.21 0.45 4.22
CA VAL A 195 -13.25 -0.58 4.16
C VAL A 195 -12.96 -1.44 2.94
N LEU A 196 -12.45 -2.65 3.18
CA LEU A 196 -12.13 -3.63 2.15
C LEU A 196 -13.43 -4.23 1.58
N PRO A 197 -13.77 -3.99 0.30
CA PRO A 197 -14.98 -4.51 -0.33
C PRO A 197 -14.73 -5.95 -0.78
N VAL A 198 -14.87 -6.90 0.13
CA VAL A 198 -14.61 -8.31 -0.13
C VAL A 198 -15.75 -8.91 -0.96
N ALA A 199 -15.39 -9.51 -2.09
CA ALA A 199 -16.28 -10.32 -2.92
C ALA A 199 -15.73 -11.75 -2.97
N VAL A 200 -16.48 -12.72 -2.45
CA VAL A 200 -16.11 -14.15 -2.49
C VAL A 200 -17.31 -14.94 -2.97
N LEU A 201 -17.17 -15.62 -4.11
CA LEU A 201 -18.26 -16.30 -4.81
C LEU A 201 -19.42 -15.33 -5.11
N ALA A 202 -20.63 -15.59 -4.61
CA ALA A 202 -21.78 -14.70 -4.77
C ALA A 202 -21.87 -13.59 -3.69
N GLN A 203 -21.07 -13.71 -2.62
CA GLN A 203 -21.24 -12.95 -1.39
C GLN A 203 -20.37 -11.70 -1.39
N ARG A 204 -20.90 -10.61 -0.84
CA ARG A 204 -20.25 -9.29 -0.80
C ARG A 204 -20.41 -8.69 0.58
N PHE A 205 -19.30 -8.35 1.22
CA PHE A 205 -19.29 -7.72 2.53
C PHE A 205 -18.20 -6.65 2.60
N ASN A 206 -18.41 -5.69 3.50
CA ASN A 206 -17.54 -4.56 3.71
C ASN A 206 -16.77 -4.79 5.01
N LEU A 207 -15.48 -5.09 4.90
CA LEU A 207 -14.62 -5.39 6.06
C LEU A 207 -13.86 -4.10 6.46
N PRO A 208 -14.30 -3.37 7.51
CA PRO A 208 -13.57 -2.22 8.00
C PRO A 208 -12.24 -2.66 8.63
N ILE A 209 -11.16 -2.00 8.23
CA ILE A 209 -9.81 -2.15 8.76
C ILE A 209 -9.47 -0.85 9.49
N PHE A 210 -9.21 -0.93 10.79
CA PHE A 210 -8.72 0.15 11.65
C PHE A 210 -7.24 -0.03 11.94
N ALA A 211 -6.56 1.04 12.39
CA ALA A 211 -5.13 1.00 12.72
C ALA A 211 -4.27 0.34 11.63
N GLY A 212 -4.65 0.52 10.36
CA GLY A 212 -4.05 -0.16 9.22
C GLY A 212 -2.59 0.20 9.08
N ARG A 213 -1.76 -0.79 8.78
CA ARG A 213 -0.33 -0.62 8.51
C ARG A 213 0.07 -1.44 7.30
N LEU A 214 1.09 -0.95 6.61
CA LEU A 214 1.65 -1.53 5.39
C LEU A 214 3.17 -1.47 5.56
N SER A 215 3.85 -2.58 5.28
CA SER A 215 5.31 -2.71 5.31
C SER A 215 5.72 -3.37 4.01
N ILE A 216 6.56 -2.71 3.21
CA ILE A 216 6.83 -3.05 1.81
C ILE A 216 8.32 -2.97 1.49
N ASP A 217 8.83 -4.02 0.85
CA ASP A 217 10.13 -4.06 0.18
C ASP A 217 9.94 -3.87 -1.33
N PHE A 218 10.71 -2.98 -1.95
CA PHE A 218 10.71 -2.73 -3.39
C PHE A 218 11.79 -3.56 -4.10
N ASP A 219 11.41 -4.27 -5.16
CA ASP A 219 12.36 -4.81 -6.13
C ASP A 219 12.62 -3.76 -7.22
N ALA A 220 13.76 -3.08 -7.11
CA ALA A 220 14.16 -2.03 -8.06
C ALA A 220 14.51 -2.55 -9.48
N ASP A 221 14.77 -3.85 -9.66
CA ASP A 221 15.06 -4.44 -10.98
C ASP A 221 13.77 -4.77 -11.76
N THR A 222 12.69 -5.14 -11.06
CA THR A 222 11.41 -5.55 -11.67
C THR A 222 10.30 -4.50 -11.55
N GLY A 223 10.36 -3.62 -10.54
CA GLY A 223 9.25 -2.78 -10.13
C GLY A 223 8.13 -3.55 -9.43
N GLU A 224 8.41 -4.73 -8.91
CA GLU A 224 7.49 -5.47 -8.05
C GLU A 224 7.69 -5.08 -6.58
N VAL A 225 6.70 -5.40 -5.74
CA VAL A 225 6.77 -5.20 -4.29
C VAL A 225 6.40 -6.48 -3.55
N THR A 226 7.01 -6.69 -2.39
CA THR A 226 6.59 -7.73 -1.44
C THR A 226 6.43 -7.11 -0.06
N GLY A 227 5.67 -7.75 0.83
CA GLY A 227 5.62 -7.31 2.22
C GLY A 227 4.39 -7.80 2.99
N THR A 228 3.95 -6.98 3.95
CA THR A 228 2.83 -7.29 4.84
C THR A 228 1.86 -6.11 4.91
N LEU A 229 0.57 -6.42 4.80
CA LEU A 229 -0.55 -5.52 5.05
C LEU A 229 -1.29 -6.02 6.31
N GLY A 230 -1.58 -5.14 7.25
CA GLY A 230 -2.21 -5.52 8.52
C GLY A 230 -3.13 -4.44 9.08
N GLY A 231 -3.89 -4.82 10.10
CA GLY A 231 -4.79 -3.91 10.79
C GLY A 231 -5.71 -4.61 11.78
N ALA A 232 -6.55 -3.82 12.44
CA ALA A 232 -7.49 -4.24 13.45
C ALA A 232 -8.90 -4.34 12.83
N VAL A 233 -9.54 -5.51 12.99
CA VAL A 233 -10.87 -5.78 12.42
C VAL A 233 -11.88 -5.99 13.54
N PRO A 234 -13.07 -5.35 13.51
CA PRO A 234 -14.12 -5.59 14.50
C PRO A 234 -14.54 -7.05 14.54
N VAL A 235 -14.47 -7.65 15.73
CA VAL A 235 -14.84 -9.05 15.97
C VAL A 235 -16.29 -9.31 15.58
N GLN A 236 -17.17 -8.32 15.81
CA GLN A 236 -18.59 -8.46 15.49
C GLN A 236 -18.85 -8.44 13.98
N THR A 237 -18.10 -7.67 13.18
CA THR A 237 -18.14 -7.72 11.71
C THR A 237 -17.68 -9.07 11.18
N LEU A 238 -16.61 -9.65 11.73
CA LEU A 238 -16.22 -11.02 11.37
C LEU A 238 -17.33 -12.03 11.67
N ILE A 239 -18.06 -11.86 12.78
CA ILE A 239 -19.14 -12.79 13.17
C ILE A 239 -20.39 -12.60 12.29
N ASP A 240 -20.80 -11.38 12.02
CA ASP A 240 -22.06 -11.09 11.33
C ASP A 240 -21.91 -11.15 9.81
N ASP A 241 -20.81 -10.64 9.25
CA ASP A 241 -20.65 -10.47 7.80
C ASP A 241 -19.77 -11.57 7.15
N LEU A 242 -18.80 -12.14 7.88
CA LEU A 242 -17.96 -13.22 7.36
C LEU A 242 -18.50 -14.62 7.73
N LEU A 243 -18.83 -14.86 9.01
CA LEU A 243 -19.27 -16.19 9.46
C LEU A 243 -20.71 -16.56 9.07
N ALA A 244 -21.61 -15.58 8.90
CA ALA A 244 -23.00 -15.85 8.51
C ALA A 244 -23.15 -16.03 7.00
N GLU A 245 -22.44 -15.22 6.20
CA GLU A 245 -22.61 -15.21 4.74
C GLU A 245 -21.79 -16.27 3.99
N ILE A 246 -20.69 -16.79 4.57
CA ILE A 246 -19.90 -17.85 3.93
C ILE A 246 -20.61 -19.22 4.01
N PRO A 247 -20.77 -19.94 2.89
CA PRO A 247 -21.32 -21.29 2.89
C PRO A 247 -20.59 -22.23 3.87
N GLY A 248 -21.34 -22.84 4.79
CA GLY A 248 -20.80 -23.70 5.85
C GLY A 248 -20.45 -22.99 7.16
N GLY A 249 -20.34 -21.66 7.17
CA GLY A 249 -20.02 -20.87 8.37
C GLY A 249 -21.06 -21.04 9.49
N GLU A 250 -22.36 -21.07 9.15
CA GLU A 250 -23.46 -21.32 10.10
C GLU A 250 -23.24 -22.54 11.00
N ALA A 251 -22.69 -23.64 10.45
CA ALA A 251 -22.55 -24.91 11.14
C ALA A 251 -21.52 -24.85 12.29
N ILE A 252 -20.57 -23.93 12.21
CA ILE A 252 -19.47 -23.76 13.16
C ILE A 252 -19.48 -22.38 13.85
N MET A 253 -20.41 -21.50 13.48
CA MET A 253 -20.58 -20.16 14.04
C MET A 253 -20.52 -20.11 15.59
N PRO A 254 -21.12 -21.03 16.38
CA PRO A 254 -21.00 -20.98 17.85
C PRO A 254 -19.59 -21.22 18.39
N ILE A 255 -18.75 -21.94 17.63
CA ILE A 255 -17.34 -22.22 17.94
C ILE A 255 -16.47 -21.07 17.43
N ALA A 256 -16.64 -20.70 16.15
CA ALA A 256 -15.90 -19.63 15.50
C ALA A 256 -16.11 -18.27 16.19
N ALA A 257 -17.36 -17.88 16.46
CA ALA A 257 -17.68 -16.63 17.17
C ALA A 257 -17.23 -16.62 18.64
N ARG A 258 -16.94 -17.77 19.24
CA ARG A 258 -16.30 -17.87 20.56
C ARG A 258 -14.79 -17.73 20.44
N ALA A 259 -14.18 -18.40 19.46
CA ALA A 259 -12.75 -18.31 19.19
C ALA A 259 -12.35 -16.88 18.83
N LEU A 260 -13.04 -16.20 17.90
CA LEU A 260 -12.74 -14.80 17.54
C LEU A 260 -12.81 -13.86 18.76
N ARG A 261 -13.87 -13.91 19.56
CA ARG A 261 -13.99 -13.12 20.81
C ARG A 261 -12.91 -13.46 21.84
N ASN A 262 -12.43 -14.69 21.86
CA ASN A 262 -11.34 -15.11 22.74
C ASN A 262 -9.96 -14.73 22.21
N LEU A 263 -9.80 -14.45 20.91
CA LEU A 263 -8.53 -14.05 20.29
C LEU A 263 -8.33 -12.54 20.27
N ALA A 264 -9.44 -11.78 20.23
CA ALA A 264 -9.47 -10.33 20.30
C ALA A 264 -8.54 -9.74 21.36
N ASP A 265 -7.87 -8.67 20.97
CA ASP A 265 -6.62 -8.18 21.54
C ASP A 265 -6.50 -6.64 21.47
N LEU A 266 -7.17 -6.03 20.48
CA LEU A 266 -7.18 -4.59 20.28
C LEU A 266 -8.52 -3.95 20.70
N VAL A 267 -8.42 -2.70 21.17
CA VAL A 267 -9.54 -1.89 21.70
C VAL A 267 -10.25 -2.57 22.89
N PRO A 268 -9.68 -2.49 24.10
CA PRO A 268 -10.32 -2.98 25.31
C PRO A 268 -11.55 -2.14 25.69
N ASN A 269 -12.59 -2.82 26.20
CA ASN A 269 -13.83 -2.20 26.68
C ASN A 269 -13.95 -2.23 28.22
N ASP A 270 -15.00 -1.59 28.74
CA ASP A 270 -15.26 -1.38 30.17
C ASP A 270 -15.30 -2.67 31.03
N ILE A 271 -15.44 -3.85 30.41
CA ILE A 271 -15.46 -5.16 31.09
C ILE A 271 -14.16 -5.98 30.90
N GLY A 272 -13.13 -5.39 30.28
CA GLY A 272 -11.82 -6.03 30.06
C GLY A 272 -11.79 -7.05 28.92
N SER A 273 -12.73 -6.96 27.98
CA SER A 273 -12.72 -7.71 26.71
C SER A 273 -12.32 -6.78 25.56
N CYS A 274 -11.77 -7.34 24.48
CA CYS A 274 -11.38 -6.55 23.31
C CYS A 274 -12.41 -6.69 22.19
N GLU A 275 -12.59 -5.61 21.44
CA GLU A 275 -13.65 -5.50 20.41
C GLU A 275 -13.10 -5.67 18.99
N GLN A 276 -11.78 -5.52 18.82
CA GLN A 276 -11.08 -5.70 17.56
C GLN A 276 -10.06 -6.84 17.67
N LEU A 277 -9.79 -7.46 16.52
CA LEU A 277 -8.84 -8.54 16.34
C LEU A 277 -7.74 -8.08 15.38
N SER A 278 -6.47 -8.19 15.78
CA SER A 278 -5.35 -7.97 14.86
C SER A 278 -5.25 -9.08 13.81
N THR A 279 -4.98 -8.65 12.57
CA THR A 279 -4.81 -9.53 11.41
C THR A 279 -3.70 -9.00 10.52
N ALA A 280 -2.98 -9.93 9.88
CA ALA A 280 -2.01 -9.63 8.85
C ALA A 280 -2.18 -10.54 7.62
N MET A 281 -1.80 -10.02 6.47
CA MET A 281 -1.70 -10.74 5.21
C MET A 281 -0.36 -10.41 4.55
N THR A 282 0.35 -11.42 4.04
CA THR A 282 1.50 -11.18 3.15
C THR A 282 0.98 -10.80 1.77
N VAL A 283 1.69 -9.89 1.12
CA VAL A 283 1.30 -9.34 -0.19
C VAL A 283 2.47 -9.43 -1.18
N HIS A 284 2.15 -9.69 -2.44
CA HIS A 284 3.03 -9.50 -3.59
C HIS A 284 2.29 -8.65 -4.61
N GLY A 285 2.94 -7.58 -5.07
CA GLY A 285 2.39 -6.62 -6.02
C GLY A 285 3.21 -6.55 -7.29
N VAL A 286 2.54 -6.58 -8.43
CA VAL A 286 3.16 -6.43 -9.76
C VAL A 286 2.84 -5.06 -10.34
N THR A 287 3.71 -4.54 -11.21
CA THR A 287 3.51 -3.24 -11.87
C THR A 287 2.12 -3.11 -12.51
N ALA A 288 1.50 -1.94 -12.37
CA ALA A 288 0.19 -1.63 -12.93
C ALA A 288 0.08 -0.14 -13.27
N PHE A 289 -0.98 0.23 -14.01
CA PHE A 289 -1.35 1.61 -14.28
C PHE A 289 -2.74 1.88 -13.68
N VAL A 290 -2.88 2.94 -12.90
CA VAL A 290 -4.18 3.39 -12.39
C VAL A 290 -4.75 4.43 -13.33
N LEU A 291 -5.95 4.18 -13.84
CA LEU A 291 -6.69 5.10 -14.69
C LEU A 291 -7.57 5.98 -13.80
N ARG A 292 -7.41 7.31 -13.90
CA ARG A 292 -8.25 8.27 -13.16
C ARG A 292 -9.38 8.78 -14.07
N PRO A 293 -10.57 9.11 -13.53
CA PRO A 293 -11.70 9.56 -14.36
C PRO A 293 -11.42 10.78 -15.25
N ASP A 294 -10.47 11.64 -14.86
CA ASP A 294 -10.05 12.82 -15.63
C ASP A 294 -9.03 12.50 -16.74
N ASP A 295 -8.42 11.30 -16.75
CA ASP A 295 -7.50 10.83 -17.80
C ASP A 295 -8.24 10.28 -19.03
N ALA A 296 -9.57 10.15 -18.95
CA ALA A 296 -10.44 9.79 -20.05
C ALA A 296 -10.46 10.91 -21.11
N VAL A 297 -9.51 10.84 -22.05
CA VAL A 297 -9.34 11.78 -23.16
C VAL A 297 -10.67 11.99 -23.89
N THR A 298 -11.16 13.23 -23.90
CA THR A 298 -12.28 13.64 -24.76
C THR A 298 -11.86 13.58 -26.24
N GLU A 299 -12.41 12.62 -26.99
CA GLU A 299 -12.38 12.60 -28.46
C GLU A 299 -13.28 13.68 -29.11
#